data_AF-F1LHP9-F1
#
_entry.id   AF-F1LHP9-F1
#
_cell.length_a   1.000
_cell.length_b   1.000
_cell.length_c   1.000
_cell.angle_alpha   90.00
_cell.angle_beta   90.00
_cell.angle_gamma   90.00
#
_symmetry.space_group_name_H-M   'P 1'
#
loop_
_entity.id
_entity.type
_entity.pdbx_description
1 polymer ?
#
loop_
_entity_poly.entity_id
_entity_poly.type
_entity_poly.pdbx_seq_one_letter_code
_entity_poly.pdbx_strand_id
1 'polypeptide(L)'
;MGQCFSPTSRRKQNVIGTGVSGPIRLIKRRSNGERCALKILLDGRAARHEVELQFLACQHPNVAGVVDVYENLFRDARCLFVVME
;
A
#
# COMPACT_ATOMS: atom_id res chain seq x y z
N MET A 1 18.47 1.04 -4.43
CA MET A 1 17.29 0.20 -4.73
C MET A 1 16.20 1.11 -5.31
N GLY A 2 15.92 0.99 -6.61
CA GLY A 2 14.86 1.77 -7.25
C GLY A 2 13.51 1.33 -6.70
N GLN A 3 12.70 2.28 -6.23
CA GLN A 3 11.34 1.95 -5.76
C GLN A 3 10.56 1.38 -6.95
N CYS A 4 9.96 0.18 -6.80
CA CYS A 4 9.23 -0.54 -7.85
C CYS A 4 7.99 0.23 -8.38
N PHE A 5 7.58 1.29 -7.66
CA PHE A 5 6.41 2.08 -7.93
C PHE A 5 6.76 3.55 -8.18
N SER A 6 5.91 4.23 -8.92
CA SER A 6 5.99 5.68 -9.14
C SER A 6 4.65 6.33 -8.75
N PRO A 7 4.69 7.55 -8.18
CA PRO A 7 3.47 8.32 -7.96
C PRO A 7 2.81 8.65 -9.31
N THR A 8 1.49 8.54 -9.38
CA THR A 8 0.71 8.75 -10.61
C THR A 8 0.72 10.19 -11.12
N SER A 9 0.94 11.17 -10.25
CA SER A 9 0.89 12.60 -10.60
C SER A 9 1.82 13.44 -9.70
N ARG A 10 2.49 14.46 -10.26
CA ARG A 10 3.36 15.44 -9.55
C ARG A 10 2.61 16.40 -8.60
N ARG A 11 1.27 16.38 -8.55
CA ARG A 11 0.46 17.26 -7.67
C ARG A 11 0.13 16.56 -6.34
N LYS A 12 0.03 17.35 -5.26
CA LYS A 12 -0.07 16.94 -3.85
C LYS A 12 -1.26 16.03 -3.46
N GLN A 13 -2.13 15.61 -4.38
CA GLN A 13 -3.34 14.83 -4.07
C GLN A 13 -3.45 13.59 -4.96
N ASN A 14 -2.61 12.58 -4.68
CA ASN A 14 -2.85 11.21 -5.13
C ASN A 14 -3.57 10.40 -4.03
N VAL A 15 -4.19 11.06 -3.04
CA VAL A 15 -4.95 10.38 -1.98
C VAL A 15 -6.31 10.01 -2.53
N ILE A 16 -6.64 8.73 -2.54
CA ILE A 16 -7.91 8.20 -3.05
C ILE A 16 -8.91 7.91 -1.93
N GLY A 17 -8.44 7.91 -0.67
CA GLY A 17 -9.27 7.74 0.52
C GLY A 17 -8.45 7.72 1.80
N THR A 18 -9.13 7.59 2.93
CA THR A 18 -8.50 7.45 4.25
C THR A 18 -9.02 6.18 4.90
N GLY A 19 -8.12 5.24 5.16
CA GLY A 19 -8.41 4.06 5.96
C GLY A 19 -8.17 4.32 7.45
N VAL A 20 -8.49 3.32 8.29
CA VAL A 20 -8.28 3.40 9.74
C VAL A 20 -6.83 3.74 10.12
N SER A 21 -5.87 3.26 9.33
CA SER A 21 -4.43 3.42 9.56
C SER A 21 -3.81 4.57 8.76
N GLY A 22 -4.61 5.39 8.08
CA GLY A 22 -4.16 6.59 7.37
C GLY A 22 -4.53 6.65 5.87
N PRO A 23 -3.97 7.63 5.14
CA PRO A 23 -4.34 7.90 3.75
C PRO A 23 -3.88 6.80 2.80
N ILE A 24 -4.77 6.43 1.88
CA ILE A 24 -4.52 5.50 0.77
C ILE A 24 -4.16 6.31 -0.47
N ARG A 25 -3.08 5.94 -1.15
CA ARG A 25 -2.54 6.68 -2.30
C ARG A 25 -2.63 5.87 -3.58
N LEU A 26 -2.93 6.52 -4.71
CA LEU A 26 -2.82 5.91 -6.03
C LEU A 26 -1.35 5.89 -6.48
N ILE A 27 -0.88 4.73 -6.91
CA ILE A 27 0.47 4.50 -7.44
C ILE A 27 0.40 3.78 -8.79
N LYS A 28 1.52 3.78 -9.52
CA LYS A 28 1.71 2.97 -10.73
C LYS A 28 2.89 2.02 -10.56
N ARG A 29 2.70 0.76 -10.96
CA ARG A 29 3.80 -0.18 -11.16
C ARG A 29 4.68 0.32 -12.30
N ARG A 30 6.00 0.38 -12.09
CA ARG A 30 6.92 0.84 -13.14
C ARG A 30 7.08 -0.15 -14.28
N SER A 31 6.91 -1.44 -14.02
CA SER A 31 7.10 -2.52 -14.99
C SER A 31 6.03 -2.53 -16.09
N ASN A 32 4.76 -2.35 -15.72
CA ASN A 32 3.61 -2.50 -16.63
C ASN A 32 2.67 -1.27 -16.66
N GLY A 33 2.90 -0.25 -15.81
CA GLY A 33 2.06 0.95 -15.74
C GLY A 33 0.72 0.75 -15.04
N GLU A 34 0.48 -0.43 -14.46
CA GLU A 34 -0.74 -0.78 -13.74
C GLU A 34 -0.96 0.13 -12.54
N ARG A 35 -2.20 0.55 -12.32
CA ARG A 35 -2.58 1.41 -11.20
C ARG A 35 -2.91 0.53 -10.01
N CYS A 36 -2.35 0.87 -8.86
CA CYS A 36 -2.60 0.17 -7.61
C CYS A 36 -2.88 1.18 -6.51
N ALA A 37 -3.53 0.74 -5.44
CA ALA A 37 -3.64 1.49 -4.21
C ALA A 37 -2.46 1.15 -3.28
N LEU A 38 -1.90 2.17 -2.62
CA LEU A 38 -0.83 2.05 -1.64
C LEU A 38 -1.33 2.50 -0.28
N LYS A 39 -1.23 1.60 0.69
CA LYS A 39 -1.45 1.89 2.11
C LYS A 39 -0.10 1.79 2.84
N ILE A 40 0.26 2.84 3.59
CA ILE A 40 1.50 2.89 4.37
C ILE A 40 1.12 2.75 5.84
N LEU A 41 1.60 1.68 6.48
CA LEU A 41 1.36 1.39 7.89
C LEU A 41 2.67 1.54 8.65
N LEU A 42 2.66 2.15 9.83
CA LEU A 42 3.83 2.13 10.72
C LEU A 42 4.03 0.69 11.21
N ASP A 43 5.23 0.13 11.05
CA ASP A 43 5.49 -1.27 11.42
C ASP A 43 5.35 -1.45 12.94
N GLY A 44 4.52 -2.42 13.31
CA GLY A 44 4.13 -2.72 14.67
C GLY A 44 3.11 -3.86 14.69
N ARG A 45 2.77 -4.34 15.89
CA ARG A 45 1.87 -5.50 16.05
C ARG A 45 0.52 -5.30 15.36
N ALA A 46 -0.08 -4.10 15.50
CA ALA A 46 -1.37 -3.78 14.89
C ALA A 46 -1.30 -3.79 13.35
N ALA A 47 -0.26 -3.18 12.77
CA ALA A 47 -0.08 -3.14 11.32
C ALA A 47 0.17 -4.54 10.73
N ARG A 48 0.98 -5.37 11.40
CA ARG A 48 1.21 -6.75 10.95
C ARG A 48 -0.05 -7.59 11.00
N HIS A 49 -0.85 -7.44 12.06
CA HIS A 49 -2.13 -8.13 12.18
C HIS A 49 -3.15 -7.67 11.13
N GLU A 50 -3.19 -6.36 10.84
CA GLU A 50 -4.02 -5.80 9.78
C GLU A 50 -3.64 -6.40 8.40
N VAL A 51 -2.34 -6.48 8.10
CA VAL A 51 -1.84 -7.09 6.85
C VAL A 51 -2.18 -8.57 6.77
N GLU A 52 -1.96 -9.32 7.85
CA GLU A 52 -2.27 -10.76 7.90
C GLU A 52 -3.76 -11.03 7.65
N LEU A 53 -4.64 -10.32 8.36
CA LEU A 53 -6.09 -10.45 8.19
C LEU A 53 -6.51 -10.06 6.77
N GLN A 54 -5.95 -8.99 6.21
CA GLN A 54 -6.29 -8.56 4.86
C GLN A 54 -5.82 -9.58 3.82
N PHE A 55 -4.63 -10.15 3.97
CA PHE A 55 -4.10 -11.20 3.09
C PHE A 55 -4.95 -12.47 3.13
N LEU A 56 -5.46 -12.85 4.31
CA LEU A 56 -6.38 -13.98 4.43
C LEU A 56 -7.75 -13.68 3.79
N ALA A 57 -8.28 -12.47 3.98
CA ALA A 57 -9.59 -12.06 3.49
C ALA A 57 -9.63 -11.81 1.97
N CYS A 58 -8.50 -11.44 1.37
CA CYS A 58 -8.44 -11.03 -0.04
C CYS A 58 -8.65 -12.17 -1.05
N GLN A 59 -8.86 -13.41 -0.59
CA GLN A 59 -9.28 -14.53 -1.43
C GLN A 59 -10.73 -14.40 -1.92
N HIS A 60 -11.53 -13.55 -1.28
CA HIS A 60 -12.91 -13.33 -1.66
C HIS A 60 -13.02 -12.28 -2.78
N PRO A 61 -13.80 -12.50 -3.86
CA PRO A 61 -13.82 -11.63 -5.05
C PRO A 61 -14.31 -10.19 -4.81
N ASN A 62 -15.01 -9.96 -3.69
CA ASN A 62 -15.50 -8.63 -3.31
C ASN A 62 -14.60 -7.92 -2.27
N VAL A 63 -13.44 -8.48 -1.94
CA VAL A 63 -12.45 -7.88 -1.05
C VAL A 63 -11.25 -7.47 -1.89
N ALA A 64 -10.71 -6.26 -1.67
CA ALA A 64 -9.56 -5.78 -2.42
C ALA A 64 -8.34 -6.70 -2.25
N GLY A 65 -7.79 -7.18 -3.37
CA GLY A 65 -6.61 -8.02 -3.41
C GLY A 65 -5.38 -7.36 -2.81
N VAL A 66 -4.57 -8.13 -2.08
CA VAL A 66 -3.21 -7.71 -1.69
C VAL A 66 -2.25 -8.22 -2.77
N VAL A 67 -1.62 -7.29 -3.48
CA VAL A 67 -0.70 -7.64 -4.58
C VAL A 67 0.70 -7.91 -4.06
N ASP A 68 1.21 -7.05 -3.18
CA ASP A 68 2.53 -7.19 -2.56
C ASP A 68 2.56 -6.42 -1.22
N VAL A 69 3.46 -6.84 -0.32
CA VAL A 69 3.78 -6.12 0.91
C VAL A 69 5.28 -5.93 1.00
N TYR A 70 5.72 -4.70 1.24
CA TYR A 70 7.15 -4.37 1.37
C TYR A 70 7.44 -3.77 2.74
N GLU A 71 8.54 -4.19 3.34
CA GLU A 71 9.12 -3.51 4.50
C GLU A 71 10.03 -2.36 4.00
N ASN A 72 9.77 -1.14 4.47
CA ASN A 72 10.48 0.04 4.03
C ASN A 72 10.80 0.97 5.21
N LEU A 73 11.88 1.74 5.08
CA LEU A 73 12.10 2.93 5.90
C LEU A 73 11.46 4.13 5.21
N PHE A 74 10.53 4.79 5.90
CA PHE A 74 9.86 5.99 5.42
C PHE A 74 9.83 7.05 6.51
N ARG A 75 10.44 8.21 6.23
CA ARG A 75 10.59 9.31 7.22
C ARG A 75 11.20 8.80 8.53
N ASP A 76 12.29 8.04 8.40
CA ASP A 76 13.06 7.45 9.50
C ASP A 76 12.29 6.46 10.40
N ALA A 77 11.10 6.04 9.97
CA ALA A 77 10.31 5.01 10.63
C ALA A 77 10.21 3.75 9.77
N ARG A 78 10.22 2.57 10.39
CA ARG A 78 9.92 1.30 9.70
C ARG A 78 8.43 1.27 9.40
N CYS A 79 8.09 0.97 8.16
CA CYS A 79 6.72 0.95 7.66
C CYS A 79 6.49 -0.27 6.77
N LEU A 80 5.24 -0.73 6.72
CA LEU A 80 4.75 -1.70 5.75
C LEU A 80 4.05 -0.95 4.62
N PHE A 81 4.49 -1.19 3.39
CA PHE A 81 3.88 -0.67 2.17
C PHE A 81 3.02 -1.78 1.58
N VAL A 82 1.71 -1.68 1.79
CA VAL A 82 0.72 -2.65 1.33
C VAL A 82 0.18 -2.16 -0.01
N VAL A 83 0.48 -2.92 -1.07
CA VAL A 83 0.02 -2.64 -2.43
C VAL A 83 -1.23 -3.47 -2.68
N MET A 84 -2.31 -2.80 -3.06
CA MET A 84 -3.62 -3.39 -3.32
C MET A 84 -4.05 -3.09 -4.75
N GLU A 85 -4.95 -3.93 -5.26
CA GLU A 85 -5.62 -3.76 -6.56
C GLU A 85 -6.29 -2.37 -6.70
#